data_AF-A0A951UCB9-F1
#
_entry.id   AF-A0A951UCB9-F1
#
_cell.length_a   1.000
_cell.length_b   1.000
_cell.length_c   1.000
_cell.angle_alpha   90.00
_cell.angle_beta   90.00
_cell.angle_gamma   90.00
#
_symmetry.space_group_name_H-M   'P 1'
#
loop_
_entity.id
_entity.type
_entity.pdbx_description
1 polymer ?
#
loop_
_entity_poly.entity_id
_entity_poly.type
_entity_poly.pdbx_seq_one_letter_code
_entity_poly.pdbx_strand_id
1 'polypeptide(L)' 'MAIFRQYVAPFLVLLVFLVALLAVSARIFLPSDMAAPAPIEDVESASIQSPKNDLAPRLPTVDVPTLPTSAGSVEIK' A
#
# COMPACT_ATOMS: atom_id res chain seq x y z
N MET A 1 58.22 -12.66 -3.43
CA MET A 1 57.71 -11.52 -4.21
C MET A 1 56.51 -10.88 -3.51
N ALA A 2 56.74 -10.11 -2.44
CA ALA A 2 55.66 -9.52 -1.64
C ALA A 2 55.06 -8.24 -2.25
N ILE A 3 55.87 -7.49 -3.00
CA ILE A 3 55.54 -6.16 -3.55
C ILE A 3 54.32 -6.21 -4.48
N PHE A 4 54.27 -7.17 -5.40
CA PHE A 4 53.14 -7.30 -6.32
C PHE A 4 51.82 -7.53 -5.56
N ARG A 5 51.79 -8.46 -4.61
CA ARG A 5 50.54 -8.73 -3.87
C ARG A 5 50.21 -7.63 -2.85
N GLN A 6 51.20 -6.91 -2.35
CA GLN A 6 51.00 -5.89 -1.31
C GLN A 6 50.58 -4.53 -1.86
N TYR A 7 50.82 -4.24 -3.13
CA TYR A 7 50.37 -2.99 -3.77
C TYR A 7 49.37 -3.23 -4.89
N VAL A 8 49.60 -4.22 -5.76
CA VAL A 8 48.71 -4.46 -6.90
C VAL A 8 47.39 -5.07 -6.45
N ALA A 9 47.40 -6.03 -5.52
CA ALA A 9 46.14 -6.63 -5.03
C ALA A 9 45.24 -5.61 -4.33
N PRO A 10 45.69 -4.80 -3.35
CA PRO A 10 44.82 -3.79 -2.74
C PRO A 10 44.40 -2.69 -3.72
N PHE A 11 45.26 -2.32 -4.68
CA PHE A 11 44.86 -1.38 -5.72
C PHE A 11 43.74 -1.93 -6.61
N LEU A 12 43.83 -3.19 -7.04
CA LEU A 12 42.76 -3.84 -7.82
C LEU A 12 41.47 -3.97 -7.02
N VAL A 13 41.55 -4.27 -5.73
CA VAL A 13 40.36 -4.31 -4.85
C VAL A 13 39.67 -2.95 -4.84
N LEU A 14 40.42 -1.85 -4.67
CA LEU A 14 39.87 -0.50 -4.73
C LEU A 14 39.29 -0.19 -6.12
N LEU A 15 39.99 -0.53 -7.20
CA LEU A 15 39.53 -0.30 -8.57
C LEU A 15 38.20 -1.02 -8.84
N VAL A 16 38.13 -2.31 -8.52
CA VAL A 16 36.90 -3.11 -8.67
C VAL A 16 35.80 -2.59 -7.75
N PHE A 17 36.12 -2.21 -6.52
CA PHE A 17 35.16 -1.61 -5.59
C PHE A 17 34.58 -0.30 -6.14
N LEU A 18 35.41 0.60 -6.67
CA LEU A 18 34.94 1.86 -7.28
C LEU A 18 34.02 1.59 -8.47
N VAL A 19 34.42 0.66 -9.36
CA VAL A 19 33.60 0.27 -10.51
C VAL A 19 32.28 -0.36 -10.07
N ALA A 20 32.31 -1.26 -9.08
CA ALA A 20 31.11 -1.89 -8.54
C ALA A 20 30.19 -0.86 -7.86
N LEU A 21 30.75 0.07 -7.09
CA LEU A 21 30.00 1.14 -6.44
C LEU A 21 29.33 2.06 -7.48
N LEU A 22 30.06 2.41 -8.54
CA LEU A 22 29.54 3.21 -9.65
C LEU A 22 28.46 2.45 -10.44
N ALA A 23 28.67 1.17 -10.74
CA ALA A 23 27.71 0.34 -11.47
C ALA A 23 26.42 0.14 -10.67
N VAL A 24 26.53 -0.11 -9.36
CA VAL A 24 25.38 -0.26 -8.46
C VAL A 24 24.61 1.05 -8.34
N SER A 25 25.30 2.19 -8.21
CA SER A 25 24.62 3.48 -8.12
C SER A 25 23.98 3.88 -9.45
N ALA A 26 24.64 3.63 -10.58
CA ALA A 26 24.12 3.92 -11.91
C ALA A 26 22.91 3.04 -12.27
N ARG A 27 22.88 1.78 -11.81
CA ARG A 27 21.78 0.84 -12.09
C ARG A 27 20.40 1.39 -11.72
N ILE A 28 20.30 2.11 -10.59
CA ILE A 28 19.04 2.69 -10.08
C ILE A 28 18.45 3.72 -11.05
N PHE A 29 19.31 4.39 -11.82
CA PHE A 29 18.91 5.40 -12.79
C PHE A 29 18.75 4.84 -14.21
N LEU A 30 18.94 3.53 -14.41
CA LEU A 30 18.77 2.94 -15.73
C LEU A 30 17.28 2.89 -16.07
N PRO A 31 16.85 3.27 -17.30
CA PRO A 31 15.43 3.28 -17.67
C PRO A 31 14.71 1.96 -17.39
N SER A 32 15.43 0.83 -17.47
CA SER A 32 14.92 -0.50 -17.14
C SER A 32 14.60 -0.71 -15.66
N ASP A 33 15.29 -0.02 -14.74
CA ASP A 33 15.03 -0.10 -13.29
C ASP A 33 13.76 0.69 -12.91
N MET A 34 13.52 1.82 -13.58
CA MET A 34 12.30 2.63 -13.44
C MET A 34 11.15 2.21 -14.37
N ALA A 35 11.35 1.18 -15.21
CA ALA A 35 10.36 0.76 -16.21
C ALA A 35 9.20 -0.06 -15.63
N ALA A 36 9.23 -0.42 -14.34
CA ALA A 36 8.10 -1.08 -13.71
C ALA A 36 7.01 -0.04 -13.44
N PRO A 37 5.88 -0.05 -14.17
CA PRO A 37 4.77 0.83 -13.86
C PRO A 37 4.34 0.51 -12.43
N ALA A 38 4.18 1.54 -11.59
CA ALA A 38 3.54 1.37 -10.30
C ALA A 38 2.23 0.59 -10.52
N PRO A 39 1.90 -0.40 -9.68
CA PRO A 39 0.61 -1.06 -9.77
C PRO A 39 -0.49 0.00 -9.71
N ILE A 40 -1.04 0.32 -10.88
CA ILE A 40 -2.27 1.06 -11.00
C ILE A 40 -3.34 -0.01 -10.88
N GLU A 41 -3.86 -0.19 -9.67
CA GLU A 41 -5.23 -0.67 -9.57
C GLU A 41 -6.05 0.34 -10.37
N ASP A 42 -6.70 -0.10 -11.45
CA ASP A 42 -7.69 0.72 -12.11
C ASP A 42 -8.64 1.20 -11.01
N VAL A 43 -8.66 2.50 -10.73
CA VAL A 43 -9.51 3.13 -9.71
C VAL A 43 -11.01 2.86 -9.99
N GLU A 44 -11.31 2.26 -11.14
CA GLU A 44 -12.60 1.68 -11.48
C GLU A 44 -12.99 0.51 -10.56
N SER A 45 -12.04 -0.27 -10.01
CA SER A 45 -12.34 -1.32 -9.04
C SER A 45 -12.57 -0.82 -7.61
N ALA A 46 -12.13 0.41 -7.28
CA ALA A 46 -12.36 1.02 -5.96
C ALA A 46 -13.67 1.83 -5.88
N SER A 47 -14.40 2.00 -6.99
CA SER A 47 -15.64 2.79 -7.03
C SER A 47 -16.91 2.02 -7.43
N ILE A 48 -16.82 0.74 -7.81
CA ILE A 48 -18.00 -0.13 -7.95
C ILE A 48 -18.22 -0.96 -6.68
N GLN A 49 -18.41 -0.26 -5.57
CA GLN A 49 -19.30 -0.75 -4.52
C GLN A 49 -20.38 0.29 -4.27
N SER A 50 -21.22 0.45 -5.30
CA SER A 50 -22.60 0.88 -5.06
C SER A 50 -23.20 -0.10 -4.05
N PRO A 51 -23.83 0.36 -2.96
CA PRO A 51 -24.37 -0.51 -1.93
C PRO A 51 -25.49 -1.33 -2.58
N LYS A 52 -25.19 -2.59 -2.90
CA LYS A 52 -26.21 -3.56 -3.25
C LYS A 52 -27.03 -3.81 -1.99
N ASN A 53 -28.18 -3.14 -1.92
CA ASN A 53 -29.28 -3.38 -1.00
C ASN A 53 -29.90 -4.77 -1.22
N ASP A 54 -29.08 -5.80 -1.34
CA ASP A 54 -29.49 -7.18 -1.60
C ASP A 54 -28.95 -8.04 -0.46
N LEU A 55 -29.55 -7.86 0.71
CA LEU A 55 -29.75 -8.80 1.82
C LEU A 55 -29.88 -7.93 3.05
N ALA A 56 -31.11 -7.65 3.44
CA ALA A 56 -31.43 -7.12 4.76
C ALA A 56 -30.56 -7.81 5.82
N PRO A 57 -29.61 -7.12 6.46
CA PRO A 57 -29.10 -7.59 7.73
C PRO A 57 -30.33 -7.56 8.62
N ARG A 58 -30.72 -8.73 9.13
CA ARG A 58 -31.66 -8.78 10.26
C ARG A 58 -31.06 -7.86 11.31
N LEU A 59 -31.62 -6.66 11.44
CA LEU A 59 -31.29 -5.75 12.52
C LEU A 59 -31.47 -6.59 13.78
N PRO A 60 -30.45 -6.81 14.61
CA PRO A 60 -30.74 -7.26 15.95
C PRO A 60 -31.67 -6.20 16.52
N THR A 61 -32.91 -6.59 16.80
CA THR A 61 -33.85 -5.79 17.57
C THR A 61 -33.16 -5.54 18.91
N VAL A 62 -32.43 -4.44 18.99
CA VAL A 62 -31.97 -3.89 20.26
C VAL A 62 -33.24 -3.40 20.90
N ASP A 63 -33.74 -4.15 21.87
CA ASP A 63 -34.87 -3.75 22.72
C ASP A 63 -34.51 -2.43 23.38
N VAL A 64 -34.89 -1.33 22.74
CA VAL A 64 -34.86 -0.01 23.34
C VAL A 64 -35.91 -0.06 24.45
N PRO A 65 -35.53 0.16 25.73
CA PRO A 65 -36.53 0.29 26.79
C PRO A 65 -37.37 1.51 26.44
N THR A 66 -38.62 1.28 26.03
CA THR A 66 -39.55 2.38 25.77
C THR A 66 -39.83 3.07 27.09
N LEU A 67 -39.19 4.23 27.32
CA LEU A 67 -39.68 5.19 28.29
C LEU A 67 -41.08 5.62 27.85
N PRO A 68 -42.10 5.55 28.73
CA PRO A 68 -43.44 5.96 28.38
C PRO A 68 -43.49 7.49 28.27
N THR A 69 -43.27 8.03 27.07
CA THR A 69 -43.61 9.44 26.82
C THR A 69 -45.07 9.52 26.39
N SER A 70 -45.90 9.78 27.40
CA SER A 70 -47.29 10.20 27.27
C SER A 70 -47.37 11.50 26.46
N ALA A 71 -47.94 11.44 25.26
CA ALA A 71 -48.47 12.61 24.57
C ALA A 71 -49.72 12.19 23.79
N GLY A 72 -50.86 12.69 24.24
CA GLY A 72 -52.18 12.28 23.79
C GLY A 72 -52.49 12.62 22.33
N SER A 73 -53.31 11.78 21.72
CA SER A 73 -54.20 12.20 20.63
C SER A 73 -55.59 11.75 20.99
N VAL A 74 -56.38 12.76 21.35
CA VAL A 74 -57.80 12.70 21.63
C VAL A 74 -58.53 12.19 20.39
N GLU A 75 -59.25 11.10 20.59
CA GLU A 75 -60.20 10.48 19.68
C GLU A 75 -61.35 11.48 19.42
N ILE A 76 -61.48 11.97 18.19
CA ILE A 76 -62.68 12.68 17.72
C ILE A 76 -63.45 11.69 16.85
N LYS A 77 -64.58 11.24 17.40
CA LYS A 77 -65.64 10.51 16.70
C LYS A 77 -66.72 11.50 16.25
#